data_AF-A0A7U9SUK5-F1
#
_entry.id   AF-A0A7U9SUK5-F1
#
_cell.length_a   1.000
_cell.length_b   1.000
_cell.length_c   1.000
_cell.angle_alpha   90.00
_cell.angle_beta   90.00
_cell.angle_gamma   90.00
#
_symmetry.space_group_name_H-M   'P 1'
#
loop_
_entity.id
_entity.type
_entity.pdbx_description
1 polymer ?
#
loop_
_entity_poly.entity_id
_entity_poly.type
_entity_poly.pdbx_seq_one_letter_code
_entity_poly.pdbx_strand_id
1 'polypeptide(L)'
;MVDREAKRAEGKGIGYDRWAAVHNLKQMAATVSIYEESGFSSPEELEAALAAASAELSNVHAELKTVESTLREKKDLQKQLLAYIKTKPARDGLRAQKTEKAKRAYREQHESEFIISESAARYFKAQGISKLPASKTLQTEIEQLTKEKNALYNEYREKKENVRELQTVKSNLDKILRREPERGKGRENER
;
A
#
# COMPACT_ATOMS: atom_id res chain seq x y z
N MET A 1 -1.56 -0.95 -35.47
CA MET A 1 -2.25 -1.12 -36.78
C MET A 1 -1.67 -0.13 -37.78
N VAL A 2 -1.65 -0.49 -39.07
CA VAL A 2 -1.17 0.38 -40.15
C VAL A 2 -2.27 1.35 -40.56
N ASP A 3 -1.98 2.65 -40.55
CA ASP A 3 -2.85 3.68 -41.12
C ASP A 3 -2.80 3.61 -42.65
N ARG A 4 -3.83 3.01 -43.25
CA ARG A 4 -3.92 2.78 -44.69
C ARG A 4 -4.09 4.06 -45.50
N GLU A 5 -4.67 5.10 -44.92
CA GLU A 5 -4.89 6.38 -45.59
C GLU A 5 -3.60 7.19 -45.64
N ALA A 6 -2.92 7.32 -44.49
CA ALA A 6 -1.61 7.96 -44.43
C ALA A 6 -0.62 7.24 -45.35
N LYS A 7 -0.60 5.91 -45.36
CA LYS A 7 0.30 5.14 -46.23
C LYS A 7 -0.01 5.26 -47.73
N ARG A 8 -1.29 5.42 -48.11
CA ARG A 8 -1.63 5.77 -49.50
C ARG A 8 -1.17 7.19 -49.87
N ALA A 9 -1.30 8.16 -48.97
CA ALA A 9 -0.82 9.53 -49.16
C ALA A 9 0.72 9.61 -49.27
N GLU A 10 1.45 8.73 -48.58
CA GLU A 10 2.90 8.53 -48.73
C GLU A 10 3.31 7.86 -50.06
N GLY A 11 2.37 7.57 -50.96
CA GLY A 11 2.64 6.97 -52.27
C GLY A 11 2.78 5.44 -52.26
N LYS A 12 2.37 4.74 -51.20
CA LYS A 12 2.37 3.27 -51.20
C LYS A 12 1.33 2.73 -52.19
N GLY A 13 1.76 1.78 -53.02
CA GLY A 13 0.90 1.17 -54.05
C GLY A 13 -0.17 0.21 -53.50
N ILE A 14 -1.08 -0.20 -54.37
CA ILE A 14 -2.25 -1.05 -54.07
C ILE A 14 -1.87 -2.37 -53.37
N GLY A 15 -0.72 -2.96 -53.70
CA GLY A 15 -0.23 -4.17 -53.05
C GLY A 15 0.06 -3.99 -51.55
N TYR A 16 0.62 -2.82 -51.16
CA TYR A 16 0.87 -2.49 -49.77
C TYR A 16 -0.44 -2.23 -49.01
N ASP A 17 -1.41 -1.58 -49.64
CA ASP A 17 -2.74 -1.36 -49.04
C ASP A 17 -3.46 -2.68 -48.74
N ARG A 18 -3.42 -3.65 -49.68
CA ARG A 18 -3.97 -5.00 -49.47
C ARG A 18 -3.25 -5.75 -48.34
N TRP A 19 -1.92 -5.66 -48.28
CA TRP A 19 -1.15 -6.24 -47.18
C TRP A 19 -1.53 -5.61 -45.84
N ALA A 20 -1.63 -4.28 -45.76
CA ALA A 20 -1.99 -3.55 -44.55
C ALA A 20 -3.40 -3.92 -44.05
N ALA A 21 -4.36 -4.13 -44.97
CA ALA A 21 -5.70 -4.60 -44.63
C ALA A 21 -5.69 -5.99 -43.98
N VAL A 22 -5.02 -6.97 -44.59
CA VAL A 22 -4.90 -8.34 -44.05
C VAL A 22 -4.11 -8.34 -42.74
N HIS A 23 -3.07 -7.52 -42.64
CA HIS A 23 -2.28 -7.36 -41.43
C HIS A 23 -3.11 -6.80 -40.27
N ASN A 24 -3.84 -5.71 -40.48
CA ASN A 24 -4.71 -5.14 -39.46
C ASN A 24 -5.78 -6.14 -39.02
N LEU A 25 -6.39 -6.87 -39.96
CA LEU A 25 -7.39 -7.90 -39.64
C LEU A 25 -6.80 -9.03 -38.77
N LYS A 26 -5.57 -9.49 -39.06
CA LYS A 26 -4.88 -10.47 -38.21
C LYS A 26 -4.57 -9.91 -36.82
N GLN A 27 -4.17 -8.64 -36.72
CA GLN A 27 -3.94 -7.98 -35.43
C GLN A 27 -5.25 -7.86 -34.63
N MET A 28 -6.36 -7.46 -35.28
CA MET A 28 -7.66 -7.36 -34.64
C MET A 28 -8.17 -8.72 -34.16
N ALA A 29 -8.03 -9.79 -34.96
CA ALA A 29 -8.40 -11.14 -34.55
C ALA A 29 -7.59 -11.62 -33.32
N ALA A 30 -6.28 -11.33 -33.28
CA ALA A 30 -5.45 -11.64 -32.13
C ALA A 30 -5.86 -10.84 -30.87
N THR A 31 -6.25 -9.57 -31.04
CA THR A 31 -6.77 -8.73 -29.95
C THR A 31 -8.08 -9.27 -29.40
N VAL A 32 -9.03 -9.67 -30.25
CA VAL A 32 -10.31 -10.25 -29.83
C VAL A 32 -10.11 -11.55 -29.05
N SER A 33 -9.25 -12.45 -29.54
CA SER A 33 -8.95 -13.72 -28.87
C SER A 33 -8.42 -13.53 -27.45
N ILE A 34 -7.56 -12.54 -27.22
CA ILE A 34 -7.00 -12.25 -25.89
C ILE A 34 -8.04 -11.63 -24.96
N TYR A 35 -8.93 -10.78 -25.50
CA TYR A 35 -10.05 -10.24 -24.73
C TYR A 35 -10.98 -11.37 -24.26
N GLU A 36 -11.34 -12.28 -25.16
CA GLU A 36 -12.12 -13.48 -24.81
C GLU A 36 -11.43 -14.36 -23.75
N GLU A 37 -10.11 -14.59 -23.88
CA GLU A 37 -9.32 -15.36 -22.91
C GLU A 37 -9.18 -14.65 -21.55
N SER A 38 -9.14 -13.32 -21.53
CA SER A 38 -9.03 -12.50 -20.31
C SER A 38 -10.37 -12.17 -19.66
N GLY A 39 -11.49 -12.56 -20.28
CA GLY A 39 -12.84 -12.32 -19.78
C GLY A 39 -13.35 -10.89 -19.98
N PHE A 40 -12.66 -10.09 -20.80
CA PHE A 40 -13.08 -8.73 -21.16
C PHE A 40 -13.64 -8.72 -22.58
N SER A 41 -14.64 -7.87 -22.83
CA SER A 41 -15.25 -7.73 -24.15
C SER A 41 -14.68 -6.54 -24.92
N SER A 42 -14.02 -5.60 -24.24
CA SER A 42 -13.46 -4.40 -24.87
C SER A 42 -12.29 -3.78 -24.08
N PRO A 43 -11.48 -2.90 -24.71
CA PRO A 43 -10.47 -2.11 -24.03
C PRO A 43 -11.04 -1.24 -22.90
N GLU A 44 -12.22 -0.63 -23.12
CA GLU A 44 -12.87 0.23 -22.13
C GLU A 44 -13.26 -0.55 -20.89
N GLU A 45 -13.70 -1.81 -21.04
CA GLU A 45 -14.02 -2.70 -19.91
C GLU A 45 -12.77 -3.04 -19.10
N LEU A 46 -11.65 -3.33 -19.77
CA LEU A 46 -10.36 -3.57 -19.12
C LEU A 46 -9.85 -2.33 -18.36
N GLU A 47 -9.95 -1.14 -18.96
CA GLU A 47 -9.57 0.11 -18.28
C GLU A 47 -10.47 0.40 -17.09
N ALA A 48 -11.78 0.17 -17.21
CA ALA A 48 -12.73 0.34 -16.11
C ALA A 48 -12.43 -0.63 -14.96
N ALA A 49 -12.13 -1.89 -15.25
CA ALA A 49 -11.72 -2.88 -14.26
C ALA A 49 -10.40 -2.51 -13.59
N LEU A 50 -9.41 -2.02 -14.35
CA LEU A 50 -8.13 -1.56 -13.81
C LEU A 50 -8.32 -0.33 -12.91
N ALA A 51 -9.16 0.62 -13.31
CA ALA A 51 -9.48 1.80 -12.51
C ALA A 51 -10.19 1.41 -11.19
N ALA A 52 -11.17 0.50 -11.26
CA ALA A 52 -11.87 -0.02 -10.09
C ALA A 52 -10.91 -0.75 -9.13
N ALA A 53 -10.12 -1.70 -9.64
CA ALA A 53 -9.14 -2.44 -8.84
C ALA A 53 -8.07 -1.51 -8.21
N SER A 54 -7.64 -0.47 -8.93
CA SER A 54 -6.71 0.52 -8.40
C SER A 54 -7.33 1.38 -7.30
N ALA A 55 -8.61 1.75 -7.43
CA ALA A 55 -9.33 2.49 -6.40
C ALA A 55 -9.51 1.64 -5.13
N GLU A 56 -9.90 0.37 -5.26
CA GLU A 56 -9.99 -0.57 -4.15
C GLU A 56 -8.64 -0.75 -3.45
N LEU A 57 -7.55 -0.95 -4.21
CA LEU A 57 -6.21 -1.05 -3.67
C LEU A 57 -5.82 0.21 -2.86
N SER A 58 -6.14 1.40 -3.38
CA SER A 58 -5.88 2.66 -2.69
C SER A 58 -6.68 2.79 -1.39
N ASN A 59 -7.93 2.31 -1.38
CA ASN A 59 -8.79 2.35 -0.19
C ASN A 59 -8.23 1.44 0.91
N VAL A 60 -7.92 0.17 0.58
CA VAL A 60 -7.32 -0.78 1.52
C VAL A 60 -5.98 -0.25 2.04
N HIS A 61 -5.18 0.38 1.19
CA HIS A 61 -3.92 1.00 1.62
C HIS A 61 -4.12 2.16 2.61
N ALA A 62 -5.15 2.99 2.41
CA ALA A 62 -5.50 4.07 3.33
C ALA A 62 -6.02 3.54 4.68
N GLU A 63 -6.84 2.50 4.66
CA GLU A 63 -7.30 1.80 5.88
C GLU A 63 -6.12 1.20 6.64
N LEU A 64 -5.23 0.49 5.95
CA LEU A 64 -4.03 -0.10 6.53
C LEU A 64 -3.17 0.97 7.22
N LYS A 65 -2.95 2.12 6.57
CA LYS A 65 -2.19 3.24 7.14
C LYS A 65 -2.85 3.79 8.41
N THR A 66 -4.18 3.86 8.42
CA THR A 66 -4.97 4.33 9.57
C THR A 66 -4.83 3.36 10.76
N VAL A 67 -4.98 2.06 10.51
CA VAL A 67 -4.80 1.00 11.52
C VAL A 67 -3.36 0.99 12.04
N GLU A 68 -2.36 1.16 11.18
CA GLU A 68 -0.95 1.22 11.58
C GLU A 68 -0.65 2.45 12.47
N SER A 69 -1.22 3.61 12.15
CA SER A 69 -1.06 4.82 12.97
C SER A 69 -1.66 4.62 14.36
N THR A 70 -2.91 4.15 14.42
CA THR A 70 -3.60 3.92 15.70
C THR A 70 -2.91 2.83 16.54
N LEU A 71 -2.43 1.76 15.90
CA LEU A 71 -1.64 0.72 16.57
C LEU A 71 -0.35 1.29 17.17
N ARG A 72 0.35 2.17 16.45
CA ARG A 72 1.57 2.83 16.95
C ARG A 72 1.27 3.69 18.17
N GLU A 73 0.25 4.54 18.08
CA GLU A 73 -0.17 5.41 19.18
C GLU A 73 -0.54 4.61 20.43
N LYS A 74 -1.30 3.51 20.28
CA LYS A 74 -1.65 2.64 21.41
C LYS A 74 -0.44 1.92 22.00
N LYS A 75 0.52 1.48 21.19
CA LYS A 75 1.78 0.89 21.67
C LYS A 75 2.63 1.89 22.44
N ASP A 76 2.71 3.13 21.96
CA ASP A 76 3.41 4.21 22.66
C ASP A 76 2.72 4.52 23.99
N LEU A 77 1.38 4.61 24.00
CA LEU A 77 0.59 4.75 25.22
C LEU A 77 0.84 3.60 26.20
N GLN A 78 0.88 2.36 25.72
CA GLN A 78 1.15 1.18 26.54
C GLN A 78 2.54 1.23 27.16
N LYS A 79 3.56 1.60 26.39
CA LYS A 79 4.93 1.76 26.88
C LYS A 79 5.00 2.78 28.01
N GLN A 80 4.36 3.94 27.84
CA GLN A 80 4.32 4.99 28.86
C GLN A 80 3.52 4.56 30.10
N LEU A 81 2.41 3.85 29.91
CA LEU A 81 1.61 3.30 30.99
C LEU A 81 2.41 2.31 31.84
N LEU A 82 3.10 1.36 31.19
CA LEU A 82 3.93 0.38 31.89
C LEU A 82 5.10 1.04 32.62
N ALA A 83 5.76 2.04 32.01
CA ALA A 83 6.82 2.81 32.65
C ALA A 83 6.30 3.54 33.90
N TYR A 84 5.12 4.15 33.83
CA TYR A 84 4.50 4.84 34.96
C TYR A 84 4.05 3.88 36.08
N ILE A 85 3.51 2.72 35.72
CA ILE A 85 3.11 1.70 36.70
C ILE A 85 4.35 1.14 37.42
N LYS A 86 5.45 0.88 36.69
CA LYS A 86 6.70 0.35 37.26
C LYS A 86 7.33 1.28 38.30
N THR A 87 7.14 2.59 38.17
CA THR A 87 7.66 3.60 39.11
C THR A 87 6.71 3.87 40.28
N LYS A 88 5.59 3.12 40.40
CA LYS A 88 4.67 3.26 41.53
C LYS A 88 5.35 2.99 42.89
N PRO A 89 6.19 1.95 43.06
CA PRO A 89 6.85 1.68 44.34
C PRO A 89 7.73 2.85 44.84
N ALA A 90 8.55 3.46 43.99
CA ALA A 90 9.33 4.64 44.40
C ALA A 90 8.45 5.85 44.76
N ARG A 91 7.36 6.07 44.03
CA ARG A 91 6.42 7.15 44.35
C ARG A 91 5.71 6.94 45.69
N ASP A 92 5.29 5.71 45.97
CA ASP A 92 4.68 5.35 47.25
C ASP A 92 5.71 5.38 48.40
N GLY A 93 6.95 4.94 48.15
CA GLY A 93 8.06 5.01 49.10
C GLY A 93 8.45 6.43 49.47
N LEU A 94 8.43 7.37 48.51
CA LEU A 94 8.63 8.79 48.78
C LEU A 94 7.50 9.39 49.63
N ARG A 95 6.26 8.98 49.40
CA ARG A 95 5.10 9.42 50.21
C ARG A 95 5.16 8.91 51.64
N ALA A 96 5.80 7.76 51.87
CA ALA A 96 5.99 7.21 53.21
C ALA A 96 7.04 7.99 54.05
N GLN A 97 7.91 8.78 53.41
CA GLN A 97 8.92 9.58 54.10
C GLN A 97 8.30 10.77 54.83
N LYS A 98 8.54 10.86 56.15
CA LYS A 98 7.92 11.87 57.02
C LYS A 98 8.69 13.19 57.11
N THR A 99 10.00 13.17 56.89
CA THR A 99 10.86 14.36 57.01
C THR A 99 11.37 14.83 55.65
N GLU A 100 11.57 16.14 55.48
CA GLU A 100 12.08 16.69 54.22
C GLU A 100 13.50 16.21 53.90
N LYS A 101 14.35 15.99 54.91
CA LYS A 101 15.68 15.41 54.73
C LYS A 101 15.60 13.98 54.16
N ALA A 102 14.70 13.14 54.69
CA ALA A 102 14.50 11.79 54.18
C ALA A 102 13.91 11.77 52.78
N LYS A 103 12.97 12.68 52.47
CA LYS A 103 12.42 12.82 51.11
C LYS A 103 13.48 13.21 50.07
N ARG A 104 14.39 14.12 50.40
CA ARG A 104 15.49 14.53 49.50
C ARG A 104 16.44 13.37 49.22
N ALA A 105 16.95 12.72 50.26
CA ALA A 105 17.82 11.56 50.12
C ALA A 105 17.14 10.42 49.32
N TYR A 106 15.85 10.20 49.55
CA TYR A 106 15.09 9.19 48.81
C TYR A 106 14.92 9.55 47.32
N ARG A 107 14.70 10.82 46.99
CA ARG A 107 14.66 11.29 45.59
C ARG A 107 15.99 11.11 44.87
N GLU A 108 17.10 11.39 45.54
CA GLU A 108 18.44 11.17 44.98
C GLU A 108 18.69 9.69 44.71
N GLN A 109 18.28 8.80 45.63
CA GLN A 109 18.44 7.35 45.47
C GLN A 109 17.58 6.76 44.34
N HIS A 110 16.40 7.32 44.09
CA HIS A 110 15.44 6.85 43.07
C HIS A 110 15.28 7.83 41.91
N GLU A 111 16.29 8.66 41.63
CA GLU A 111 16.21 9.75 40.66
C GLU A 111 15.75 9.28 39.28
N SER A 112 16.29 8.16 38.81
CA SER A 112 15.94 7.56 37.51
C SER A 112 14.45 7.19 37.42
N GLU A 113 13.89 6.61 38.47
CA GLU A 113 12.47 6.26 38.54
C GLU A 113 11.58 7.50 38.54
N PHE A 114 12.00 8.57 39.22
CA PHE A 114 11.27 9.83 39.20
C PHE A 114 11.27 10.48 37.82
N ILE A 115 12.41 10.51 37.12
CA ILE A 115 12.52 11.01 35.74
C ILE A 115 11.59 10.22 34.80
N ILE A 116 11.58 8.89 34.90
CA ILE A 116 10.67 8.03 34.12
C ILE A 116 9.21 8.36 34.45
N SER A 117 8.87 8.47 35.72
CA SER A 117 7.48 8.76 36.14
C SER A 117 7.00 10.13 35.66
N GLU A 118 7.89 11.14 35.68
CA GLU A 118 7.60 12.50 35.27
C GLU A 118 7.46 12.60 33.75
N SER A 119 8.35 11.96 32.99
CA SER A 119 8.26 11.91 31.53
C SER A 119 6.95 11.26 31.07
N ALA A 120 6.55 10.14 31.68
CA ALA A 120 5.27 9.49 31.38
C ALA A 120 4.07 10.38 31.78
N ALA A 121 4.13 11.06 32.92
CA ALA A 121 3.09 12.00 33.34
C ALA A 121 2.93 13.19 32.36
N ARG A 122 4.05 13.74 31.87
CA ARG A 122 4.05 14.79 30.82
C ARG A 122 3.43 14.27 29.52
N TYR A 123 3.74 13.04 29.13
CA TYR A 123 3.11 12.40 27.96
C TYR A 123 1.59 12.31 28.10
N PHE A 124 1.08 11.80 29.23
CA PHE A 124 -0.38 11.72 29.45
C PHE A 124 -1.05 13.09 29.43
N LYS A 125 -0.42 14.10 30.04
CA LYS A 125 -0.93 15.48 30.02
C LYS A 125 -0.98 16.05 28.60
N ALA A 126 0.05 15.82 27.79
CA ALA A 126 0.10 16.27 26.40
C ALA A 126 -0.98 15.60 25.54
N GLN A 127 -1.32 14.34 25.84
CA GLN A 127 -2.38 13.58 25.17
C GLN A 127 -3.80 13.86 25.75
N GLY A 128 -3.93 14.78 26.72
CA GLY A 128 -5.22 15.07 27.36
C GLY A 128 -5.77 13.91 28.22
N ILE A 129 -4.94 12.94 28.56
CA ILE A 129 -5.33 11.74 29.32
C ILE A 129 -5.38 12.09 30.81
N SER A 130 -6.59 12.26 31.33
CA SER A 130 -6.84 12.50 32.76
C SER A 130 -7.02 11.21 33.56
N LYS A 131 -7.53 10.14 32.93
CA LYS A 131 -7.73 8.82 33.52
C LYS A 131 -6.91 7.80 32.75
N LEU A 132 -6.02 7.09 33.45
CA LEU A 132 -5.19 6.06 32.84
C LEU A 132 -6.07 4.87 32.43
N PRO A 133 -5.92 4.36 31.19
CA PRO A 133 -6.63 3.17 30.76
C PRO A 133 -6.15 1.95 31.55
N ALA A 134 -7.02 0.94 31.65
CA ALA A 134 -6.61 -0.34 32.21
C ALA A 134 -5.62 -1.02 31.26
N SER A 135 -4.48 -1.49 31.80
CA SER A 135 -3.44 -2.14 30.98
C SER A 135 -3.98 -3.32 30.17
N LYS A 136 -4.90 -4.10 30.76
CA LYS A 136 -5.55 -5.24 30.09
C LYS A 136 -6.42 -4.81 28.90
N THR A 137 -7.21 -3.74 29.03
CA THR A 137 -8.06 -3.27 27.93
C THR A 137 -7.22 -2.72 26.78
N LEU A 138 -6.16 -1.98 27.10
CA LEU A 138 -5.22 -1.48 26.10
C LEU A 138 -4.49 -2.62 25.37
N GLN A 139 -4.10 -3.68 26.10
CA GLN A 139 -3.50 -4.87 25.51
C GLN A 139 -4.48 -5.56 24.52
N THR A 140 -5.73 -5.76 24.92
CA THR A 140 -6.73 -6.40 24.05
C THR A 140 -7.01 -5.58 22.79
N GLU A 141 -7.05 -4.24 22.89
CA GLU A 141 -7.21 -3.35 21.74
C GLU A 141 -6.02 -3.43 20.78
N ILE A 142 -4.79 -3.48 21.30
CA ILE A 142 -3.58 -3.66 20.48
C ILE A 142 -3.59 -5.01 19.77
N GLU A 143 -4.02 -6.07 20.44
CA GLU A 143 -4.14 -7.40 19.84
C GLU A 143 -5.20 -7.43 18.72
N GLN A 144 -6.36 -6.80 18.94
CA GLN A 144 -7.41 -6.67 17.93
C GLN A 144 -6.90 -5.90 16.70
N LEU A 145 -6.31 -4.73 16.89
CA LEU A 145 -5.73 -3.94 15.79
C LEU A 145 -4.59 -4.68 15.08
N THR A 146 -3.82 -5.50 15.80
CA THR A 146 -2.78 -6.33 15.17
C THR A 146 -3.39 -7.38 14.24
N LYS A 147 -4.50 -8.02 14.65
CA LYS A 147 -5.24 -8.98 13.82
C LYS A 147 -5.84 -8.30 12.60
N GLU A 148 -6.49 -7.16 12.81
CA GLU A 148 -7.07 -6.34 11.74
C GLU A 148 -6.02 -5.91 10.72
N LYS A 149 -4.88 -5.37 11.18
CA LYS A 149 -3.75 -5.02 10.32
C LYS A 149 -3.27 -6.20 9.48
N ASN A 150 -3.17 -7.39 10.07
CA ASN A 150 -2.73 -8.58 9.34
C ASN A 150 -3.76 -9.03 8.30
N ALA A 151 -5.06 -8.90 8.59
CA ALA A 151 -6.12 -9.18 7.64
C ALA A 151 -6.09 -8.19 6.46
N LEU A 152 -6.04 -6.88 6.76
CA LEU A 152 -5.91 -5.82 5.74
C LEU A 152 -4.64 -5.97 4.89
N TYR A 153 -3.54 -6.46 5.47
CA TYR A 153 -2.32 -6.70 4.71
C TYR A 153 -2.47 -7.84 3.70
N ASN A 154 -3.22 -8.89 4.05
CA ASN A 154 -3.51 -9.98 3.12
C ASN A 154 -4.41 -9.49 1.98
N GLU A 155 -5.45 -8.73 2.30
CA GLU A 155 -6.33 -8.12 1.29
C GLU A 155 -5.57 -7.16 0.37
N TYR A 156 -4.72 -6.30 0.94
CA TYR A 156 -3.85 -5.41 0.17
C TYR A 156 -2.97 -6.18 -0.81
N ARG A 157 -2.41 -7.33 -0.37
CA ARG A 157 -1.57 -8.17 -1.23
C ARG A 157 -2.36 -8.74 -2.40
N GLU A 158 -3.55 -9.26 -2.15
CA GLU A 158 -4.44 -9.82 -3.17
C GLU A 158 -4.86 -8.75 -4.18
N LYS A 159 -5.32 -7.58 -3.71
CA LYS A 159 -5.71 -6.47 -4.58
C LYS A 159 -4.53 -5.96 -5.42
N LYS A 160 -3.33 -5.92 -4.84
CA LYS A 160 -2.11 -5.53 -5.56
C LYS A 160 -1.75 -6.53 -6.65
N GLU A 161 -1.96 -7.83 -6.41
CA GLU A 161 -1.76 -8.88 -7.39
C GLU A 161 -2.77 -8.74 -8.54
N ASN A 162 -4.06 -8.56 -8.24
CA ASN A 162 -5.09 -8.32 -9.26
C ASN A 162 -4.76 -7.10 -10.16
N VAL A 163 -4.40 -5.96 -9.57
CA VAL A 163 -3.98 -4.78 -10.36
C VAL A 163 -2.78 -5.10 -11.27
N ARG A 164 -1.82 -5.90 -10.80
CA ARG A 164 -0.65 -6.31 -11.58
C ARG A 164 -1.02 -7.23 -12.75
N GLU A 165 -1.97 -8.14 -12.55
CA GLU A 165 -2.47 -9.03 -13.60
C GLU A 165 -3.19 -8.23 -14.69
N LEU A 166 -4.09 -7.32 -14.32
CA LEU A 166 -4.79 -6.44 -15.27
C LEU A 166 -3.81 -5.55 -16.06
N GLN A 167 -2.79 -5.00 -15.40
CA GLN A 167 -1.71 -4.26 -16.08
C GLN A 167 -0.92 -5.14 -17.06
N THR A 168 -0.74 -6.42 -16.75
CA THR A 168 -0.05 -7.37 -17.63
C THR A 168 -0.88 -7.65 -18.87
N VAL A 169 -2.19 -7.87 -18.72
CA VAL A 169 -3.13 -8.02 -19.85
C VAL A 169 -3.08 -6.78 -20.76
N LYS A 170 -3.18 -5.58 -20.17
CA LYS A 170 -3.06 -4.31 -20.90
C LYS A 170 -1.73 -4.18 -21.65
N SER A 171 -0.61 -4.49 -20.99
CA SER A 171 0.73 -4.43 -21.61
C SER A 171 0.86 -5.38 -22.80
N ASN A 172 0.28 -6.58 -22.72
CA ASN A 172 0.31 -7.56 -23.79
C ASN A 172 -0.53 -7.10 -25.00
N LEU A 173 -1.71 -6.52 -24.75
CA LEU A 173 -2.55 -5.92 -25.78
C LEU A 173 -1.83 -4.77 -26.50
N ASP A 174 -1.19 -3.86 -25.73
CA ASP A 174 -0.41 -2.76 -26.29
C ASP A 174 0.72 -3.24 -27.18
N LYS A 175 1.43 -4.32 -26.79
CA LYS A 175 2.52 -4.89 -27.60
C LYS A 175 2.04 -5.45 -28.93
N ILE A 176 0.86 -6.07 -28.97
CA ILE A 176 0.26 -6.60 -30.20
C ILE A 176 -0.11 -5.43 -31.12
N LEU A 177 -0.75 -4.41 -30.57
CA LEU A 177 -1.13 -3.21 -31.32
C LEU A 177 0.08 -2.42 -31.86
N ARG A 178 1.22 -2.46 -31.16
CA ARG A 178 2.49 -1.78 -31.49
C ARG A 178 3.51 -2.61 -32.27
N ARG A 179 3.28 -3.89 -32.55
CA ARG A 179 4.27 -4.77 -33.20
C ARG A 179 4.52 -4.34 -34.65
N GLU A 180 5.57 -3.56 -34.88
CA GLU A 180 6.09 -3.16 -36.20
C GLU A 180 6.59 -4.36 -37.04
N PRO A 181 6.80 -4.16 -38.37
CA PRO A 181 7.42 -5.13 -39.25
C PRO A 181 8.93 -4.86 -39.40
N GLU A 182 9.78 -5.43 -38.54
CA GLU A 182 11.22 -5.60 -38.86
C GLU A 182 11.47 -6.74 -39.87
N ARG A 183 10.61 -6.88 -40.89
CA ARG A 183 10.82 -7.82 -41.99
C ARG A 183 10.67 -7.09 -43.31
N GLY A 184 11.74 -6.40 -43.69
CA GLY A 184 11.79 -5.61 -44.92
C GLY A 184 13.17 -5.13 -45.32
N LYS A 185 14.25 -5.90 -45.09
CA LYS A 185 15.46 -5.81 -45.90
C LYS A 185 15.77 -7.19 -46.47
N GLY A 186 14.95 -7.60 -47.44
CA GLY A 186 15.46 -8.44 -48.51
C GLY A 186 16.53 -7.63 -49.23
N ARG A 187 17.80 -7.94 -48.97
CA ARG A 187 18.86 -7.70 -49.94
C ARG A 187 18.84 -8.94 -50.84
N GLU A 188 17.97 -8.91 -51.83
CA GLU A 188 18.24 -9.58 -53.09
C GLU A 188 18.83 -8.55 -54.05
N ASN A 189 19.79 -9.05 -54.84
CA ASN A 189 20.59 -8.43 -55.90
C ASN A 189 21.83 -7.67 -55.39
N GLU A 190 23.04 -8.00 -55.82
CA GLU A 190 23.45 -8.33 -57.20
C GLU A 190 24.80 -9.08 -57.22
N ARG A 191 24.84 -10.24 -57.90
CA ARG A 191 25.80 -10.64 -58.96
C ARG A 191 25.85 -12.15 -59.15
#